data_AF-A0A103XJE3-F1
#
_entry.id   AF-A0A103XJE3-F1
#
_cell.length_a   1.000
_cell.length_b   1.000
_cell.length_c   1.000
_cell.angle_alpha   90.00
_cell.angle_beta   90.00
_cell.angle_gamma   90.00
#
_symmetry.space_group_name_H-M   'P 1'
#
loop_
_entity.id
_entity.type
_entity.pdbx_description
1 polymer ?
#
loop_
_entity_poly.entity_id
_entity_poly.type
_entity_poly.pdbx_seq_one_letter_code
_entity_poly.pdbx_strand_id
1 'polypeptide(L)'
;MFCGVFDGHGPWGHLVSKRVKKVMPAFLLHYWQEASAQCSAGLKNANLNQFGMWKKSFKRACSTVDTDLELHPVIDSFYSGTAALTIIREVHTKLIITHFFLIFKESERIHKSGGSVCEADDEPGVSRIRAPHEESPDGPGLALSRAFGDFFVKDFGLISEPDVIQRTVTTRDRFVILATDGAVEIVSSATERDEAAKRIVDYAAGQWKLKRPGYAVDDISVVCLFFHNPVADPEILSSGHT
;
A
#
# COMPACT_ATOMS: atom_id res chain seq x y z
N MET A 1 -5.12 4.61 -15.16
CA MET A 1 -4.79 3.22 -14.75
C MET A 1 -4.71 3.16 -13.24
N PHE A 2 -5.30 2.14 -12.60
CA PHE A 2 -5.18 1.87 -11.17
C PHE A 2 -4.45 0.53 -10.98
N CYS A 3 -3.53 0.46 -10.03
CA CYS A 3 -2.87 -0.77 -9.61
C CYS A 3 -2.72 -0.75 -8.08
N GLY A 4 -2.85 -1.91 -7.45
CA GLY A 4 -2.63 -2.04 -6.02
C GLY A 4 -2.16 -3.44 -5.66
N VAL A 5 -1.36 -3.51 -4.61
CA VAL A 5 -0.92 -4.74 -3.95
C VAL A 5 -1.49 -4.74 -2.55
N PHE A 6 -2.05 -5.87 -2.14
CA PHE A 6 -2.79 -6.04 -0.90
C PHE A 6 -2.24 -7.27 -0.19
N ASP A 7 -1.67 -7.04 0.98
CA ASP A 7 -1.01 -8.05 1.80
C ASP A 7 -1.94 -8.40 2.96
N GLY A 8 -2.48 -9.62 2.98
CA GLY A 8 -3.54 -9.99 3.90
C GLY A 8 -3.01 -10.82 5.06
N HIS A 9 -3.39 -10.49 6.29
CA HIS A 9 -2.90 -11.16 7.50
C HIS A 9 -4.04 -11.53 8.46
N GLY A 10 -3.72 -12.40 9.42
CA GLY A 10 -4.71 -12.99 10.33
C GLY A 10 -5.54 -14.10 9.69
N PRO A 11 -6.42 -14.76 10.46
CA PRO A 11 -7.13 -15.97 10.01
C PRO A 11 -7.95 -15.79 8.74
N TRP A 12 -8.50 -14.59 8.51
CA TRP A 12 -9.31 -14.23 7.35
C TRP A 12 -8.60 -13.26 6.40
N GLY A 13 -7.30 -13.00 6.60
CA GLY A 13 -6.53 -12.00 5.84
C GLY A 13 -6.63 -12.16 4.33
N HIS A 14 -6.57 -13.41 3.85
CA HIS A 14 -6.75 -13.75 2.43
C HIS A 14 -8.13 -13.38 1.86
N LEU A 15 -9.19 -13.38 2.68
CA LEU A 15 -10.55 -12.96 2.29
C LEU A 15 -10.71 -11.45 2.42
N VAL A 16 -10.12 -10.84 3.45
CA VAL A 16 -10.07 -9.38 3.63
C VAL A 16 -9.36 -8.73 2.44
N SER A 17 -8.13 -9.15 2.11
CA SER A 17 -7.36 -8.63 0.98
C SER A 17 -8.09 -8.82 -0.36
N LYS A 18 -8.72 -9.99 -0.56
CA LYS A 18 -9.55 -10.27 -1.73
C LYS A 18 -10.77 -9.35 -1.82
N ARG A 19 -11.42 -9.05 -0.70
CA ARG A 19 -12.57 -8.12 -0.64
C ARG A 19 -12.12 -6.70 -0.96
N VAL A 20 -11.08 -6.20 -0.30
CA VAL A 20 -10.51 -4.86 -0.53
C VAL A 20 -10.13 -4.69 -2.00
N LYS A 21 -9.36 -5.64 -2.55
CA LYS A 21 -8.98 -5.65 -3.98
C LYS A 21 -10.20 -5.54 -4.91
N LYS A 22 -11.31 -6.19 -4.55
CA LYS A 22 -12.53 -6.22 -5.38
C LYS A 22 -13.29 -4.90 -5.34
N VAL A 23 -13.43 -4.27 -4.18
CA VAL A 23 -14.36 -3.13 -3.99
C VAL A 23 -13.67 -1.77 -4.04
N MET A 24 -12.39 -1.69 -3.65
CA MET A 24 -11.63 -0.44 -3.62
C MET A 24 -11.62 0.33 -4.95
N PRO A 25 -11.37 -0.29 -6.13
CA PRO A 25 -11.35 0.46 -7.39
C PRO A 25 -12.69 1.13 -7.72
N ALA A 26 -13.80 0.47 -7.39
CA ALA A 26 -15.14 0.97 -7.68
C ALA A 26 -15.50 2.18 -6.78
N PHE A 27 -15.26 2.08 -5.47
CA PHE A 27 -15.48 3.19 -4.55
C PHE A 27 -14.59 4.39 -4.87
N LEU A 28 -13.32 4.13 -5.19
CA LEU A 28 -12.38 5.18 -5.53
C LEU A 28 -12.79 5.92 -6.81
N LEU A 29 -13.19 5.19 -7.85
CA LEU A 29 -13.71 5.78 -9.08
C LEU A 29 -14.95 6.62 -8.81
N HIS A 30 -15.90 6.08 -8.04
CA HIS A 30 -17.13 6.78 -7.66
C HIS A 30 -16.82 8.11 -6.95
N TYR A 31 -16.01 8.10 -5.90
CA TYR A 31 -15.70 9.31 -5.14
C TYR A 31 -14.84 10.31 -5.91
N TRP A 32 -14.04 9.86 -6.87
CA TRP A 32 -13.32 10.77 -7.76
C TRP A 32 -14.25 11.44 -8.77
N GLN A 33 -15.18 10.69 -9.37
CA GLN A 33 -16.20 11.24 -10.27
C GLN A 33 -17.08 12.26 -9.55
N GLU A 34 -17.52 11.96 -8.32
CA GLU A 34 -18.29 12.87 -7.48
C GLU A 34 -17.53 14.18 -7.19
N ALA A 35 -16.26 14.07 -6.79
CA ALA A 35 -15.42 15.23 -6.52
C ALA A 35 -15.17 16.07 -7.80
N SER A 36 -15.07 15.41 -8.95
CA SER A 36 -14.88 16.06 -10.25
C SER A 36 -16.12 16.84 -10.69
N ALA A 37 -17.30 16.28 -10.47
CA ALA A 37 -18.57 16.95 -10.75
C ALA A 37 -18.76 18.20 -9.87
N GLN A 38 -18.43 18.10 -8.57
CA GLN A 38 -18.53 19.21 -7.62
C GLN A 38 -17.58 20.37 -7.98
N CYS A 39 -16.38 20.07 -8.47
CA CYS A 39 -15.41 21.13 -8.77
C CYS A 39 -15.63 21.80 -10.12
N SER A 40 -16.33 21.13 -11.03
CA SER A 40 -16.80 21.74 -12.29
C SER A 40 -17.81 22.87 -12.04
N ALA A 41 -18.47 22.88 -10.87
CA ALA A 41 -19.45 23.89 -10.47
C ALA A 41 -18.84 25.10 -9.72
N GLY A 42 -17.55 25.08 -9.35
CA GLY A 42 -16.87 26.15 -8.61
C GLY A 42 -15.52 26.53 -9.23
N LEU A 43 -15.42 27.69 -9.88
CA LEU A 43 -14.15 28.19 -10.43
C LEU A 43 -13.12 28.46 -9.30
N LYS A 44 -11.99 27.71 -9.27
CA LYS A 44 -10.57 28.20 -9.21
C LYS A 44 -9.53 27.08 -8.96
N ASN A 45 -8.34 27.25 -9.55
CA ASN A 45 -7.06 26.48 -9.46
C ASN A 45 -7.09 24.96 -9.78
N ALA A 46 -7.07 24.63 -11.07
CA ALA A 46 -7.18 23.25 -11.59
C ALA A 46 -6.13 22.22 -11.08
N ASN A 47 -4.85 22.60 -10.91
CA ASN A 47 -3.80 21.63 -10.55
C ASN A 47 -3.76 21.26 -9.06
N LEU A 48 -3.96 22.24 -8.15
CA LEU A 48 -4.03 21.98 -6.71
C LEU A 48 -5.35 21.25 -6.35
N ASN A 49 -6.39 21.55 -7.11
CA ASN A 49 -7.69 20.91 -7.02
C ASN A 49 -7.63 19.41 -7.35
N GLN A 50 -6.99 19.02 -8.45
CA GLN A 50 -6.96 17.62 -8.89
C GLN A 50 -6.26 16.67 -7.89
N PHE A 51 -5.10 17.06 -7.37
CA PHE A 51 -4.44 16.27 -6.31
C PHE A 51 -5.27 16.23 -5.03
N GLY A 52 -5.84 17.37 -4.63
CA GLY A 52 -6.74 17.45 -3.48
C GLY A 52 -7.97 16.55 -3.62
N MET A 53 -8.53 16.47 -4.83
CA MET A 53 -9.63 15.56 -5.16
C MET A 53 -9.20 14.11 -4.98
N TRP A 54 -8.08 13.68 -5.58
CA TRP A 54 -7.57 12.32 -5.36
C TRP A 54 -7.33 12.02 -3.89
N LYS A 55 -6.68 12.93 -3.15
CA LYS A 55 -6.45 12.76 -1.72
C LYS A 55 -7.77 12.57 -0.96
N LYS A 56 -8.79 13.39 -1.23
CA LYS A 56 -10.12 13.28 -0.61
C LYS A 56 -10.82 11.97 -1.01
N SER A 57 -10.78 11.61 -2.29
CA SER A 57 -11.42 10.41 -2.82
C SER A 57 -10.79 9.14 -2.25
N PHE A 58 -9.46 9.09 -2.10
CA PHE A 58 -8.77 7.97 -1.45
C PHE A 58 -9.17 7.82 0.02
N LYS A 59 -9.15 8.92 0.79
CA LYS A 59 -9.56 8.87 2.20
C LYS A 59 -10.99 8.35 2.36
N ARG A 60 -11.91 8.85 1.54
CA ARG A 60 -13.33 8.43 1.57
C ARG A 60 -13.52 7.00 1.10
N ALA A 61 -12.83 6.59 0.03
CA ALA A 61 -12.85 5.21 -0.45
C ALA A 61 -12.34 4.27 0.63
N CYS A 62 -11.19 4.56 1.25
CA CYS A 62 -10.63 3.73 2.30
C CYS A 62 -11.58 3.61 3.49
N SER A 63 -12.12 4.72 3.99
CA SER A 63 -13.11 4.68 5.08
C SER A 63 -14.33 3.83 4.72
N THR A 64 -14.83 3.92 3.48
CA THR A 64 -15.98 3.14 3.03
C THR A 64 -15.67 1.66 2.90
N VAL A 65 -14.48 1.32 2.41
CA VAL A 65 -13.99 -0.07 2.34
C VAL A 65 -13.84 -0.67 3.73
N ASP A 66 -13.33 0.10 4.69
CA ASP A 66 -13.18 -0.35 6.07
C ASP A 66 -14.54 -0.62 6.70
N THR A 67 -15.52 0.29 6.55
CA THR A 67 -16.90 0.06 7.01
C THR A 67 -17.56 -1.13 6.30
N ASP A 68 -17.29 -1.34 5.01
CA ASP A 68 -17.77 -2.52 4.26
C ASP A 68 -17.22 -3.84 4.83
N LEU A 69 -16.00 -3.84 5.36
CA LEU A 69 -15.42 -4.99 6.06
C LEU A 69 -16.03 -5.16 7.46
N GLU A 70 -16.15 -4.09 8.23
CA GLU A 70 -16.72 -4.10 9.59
C GLU A 70 -18.12 -4.70 9.62
N LEU A 71 -18.93 -4.34 8.62
CA LEU A 71 -20.32 -4.78 8.49
C LEU A 71 -20.47 -6.05 7.64
N HIS A 72 -19.36 -6.67 7.20
CA HIS A 72 -19.44 -7.81 6.30
C HIS A 72 -20.03 -9.04 7.01
N PRO A 73 -21.08 -9.68 6.48
CA PRO A 73 -21.82 -10.73 7.21
C PRO A 73 -21.08 -12.06 7.38
N VAL A 74 -19.95 -12.24 6.69
CA VAL A 74 -19.22 -13.53 6.61
C VAL A 74 -17.71 -13.38 6.87
N ILE A 75 -17.13 -12.21 6.62
CA ILE A 75 -15.68 -12.05 6.71
C ILE A 75 -15.43 -11.46 8.08
N ASP A 76 -14.77 -12.22 8.95
CA ASP A 76 -14.36 -11.72 10.27
C ASP A 76 -13.06 -10.93 10.13
N SER A 77 -13.19 -9.61 10.13
CA SER A 77 -12.08 -8.66 10.09
C SER A 77 -11.70 -8.12 11.46
N PHE A 78 -12.17 -8.71 12.57
CA PHE A 78 -11.85 -8.19 13.91
C PHE A 78 -10.36 -8.39 14.27
N TYR A 79 -9.81 -9.57 13.95
CA TYR A 79 -8.39 -9.92 14.08
C TYR A 79 -7.72 -10.23 12.74
N SER A 80 -8.32 -9.79 11.64
CA SER A 80 -7.78 -10.01 10.30
C SER A 80 -7.84 -8.72 9.51
N GLY A 81 -6.79 -8.49 8.72
CA GLY A 81 -6.65 -7.24 8.00
C GLY A 81 -5.86 -7.38 6.72
N THR A 82 -5.60 -6.23 6.11
CA THR A 82 -4.69 -6.14 4.97
C THR A 82 -3.99 -4.79 4.88
N ALA A 83 -2.67 -4.81 4.64
CA ALA A 83 -1.93 -3.63 4.19
C ALA A 83 -2.17 -3.40 2.70
N ALA A 84 -2.14 -2.13 2.27
CA ALA A 84 -2.34 -1.78 0.88
C ALA A 84 -1.29 -0.77 0.38
N LEU A 85 -0.75 -1.04 -0.80
CA LEU A 85 0.04 -0.09 -1.57
C LEU A 85 -0.65 0.09 -2.93
N THR A 86 -1.04 1.31 -3.28
CA THR A 86 -1.75 1.57 -4.54
C THR A 86 -1.14 2.72 -5.31
N ILE A 87 -1.33 2.67 -6.63
CA ILE A 87 -0.90 3.71 -7.56
C ILE A 87 -2.01 3.99 -8.57
N ILE A 88 -2.19 5.26 -8.88
CA ILE A 88 -2.96 5.73 -10.02
C ILE A 88 -2.03 6.48 -10.96
N ARG A 89 -2.02 6.04 -12.22
CA ARG A 89 -1.54 6.85 -13.32
C ARG A 89 -2.73 7.61 -13.90
N GLU A 90 -2.79 8.89 -13.56
CA GLU A 90 -3.87 9.81 -13.97
C GLU A 90 -3.67 10.29 -15.41
N VAL A 91 -2.44 10.69 -15.75
CA VAL A 91 -2.00 11.10 -17.10
C VAL A 91 -0.59 10.56 -17.37
N HIS A 92 -0.02 10.84 -18.54
CA HIS A 92 1.31 10.34 -18.93
C HIS A 92 2.40 10.61 -17.88
N THR A 93 2.33 11.75 -17.19
CA THR A 93 3.40 12.26 -16.32
C THR A 93 3.05 12.35 -14.83
N LYS A 94 1.86 11.93 -14.37
CA LYS A 94 1.48 12.05 -12.94
C LYS A 94 1.10 10.70 -12.35
N LEU A 95 1.71 10.39 -11.20
CA LEU A 95 1.38 9.25 -10.35
C LEU A 95 0.84 9.76 -9.02
N ILE A 96 -0.28 9.19 -8.61
CA ILE A 96 -0.80 9.30 -7.25
C ILE A 96 -0.47 7.99 -6.55
N ILE A 97 0.27 8.04 -5.45
CA ILE A 97 0.74 6.86 -4.72
C ILE A 97 0.16 6.92 -3.31
N THR A 98 -0.37 5.80 -2.83
CA THR A 98 -0.80 5.67 -1.44
C THR A 98 0.17 4.79 -0.67
N HIS A 99 0.56 5.22 0.52
CA HIS A 99 1.41 4.45 1.41
C HIS A 99 0.72 4.21 2.75
N PHE A 100 0.88 2.99 3.26
CA PHE A 100 0.55 2.60 4.62
C PHE A 100 1.92 2.53 5.34
N PHE A 101 2.23 3.54 6.16
CA PHE A 101 3.59 3.80 6.68
C PHE A 101 4.05 2.82 7.78
N LEU A 102 5.37 2.89 8.06
CA LEU A 102 6.05 2.26 9.18
C LEU A 102 5.57 2.81 10.54
N ILE A 103 5.41 1.93 11.52
CA ILE A 103 4.87 2.22 12.86
C ILE A 103 5.57 3.38 13.56
N PHE A 104 6.89 3.52 13.43
CA PHE A 104 7.65 4.51 14.21
C PHE A 104 7.20 5.96 13.99
N LYS A 105 6.83 6.32 12.74
CA LYS A 105 6.35 7.68 12.41
C LYS A 105 4.96 7.97 12.98
N GLU A 106 4.21 6.93 13.32
CA GLU A 106 2.82 7.01 13.72
C GLU A 106 2.64 6.78 15.23
N SER A 107 3.75 6.61 15.97
CA SER A 107 3.79 6.33 17.40
C SER A 107 3.02 7.35 18.24
N GLU A 108 3.07 8.63 17.89
CA GLU A 108 2.34 9.67 18.62
C GLU A 108 0.82 9.44 18.58
N ARG A 109 0.27 9.05 17.41
CA ARG A 109 -1.15 8.70 17.28
C ARG A 109 -1.47 7.48 18.14
N ILE A 110 -0.64 6.43 18.04
CA ILE A 110 -0.85 5.17 18.75
C ILE A 110 -0.93 5.41 20.27
N HIS A 111 0.01 6.16 20.83
CA HIS A 111 0.00 6.50 22.27
C HIS A 111 -1.19 7.36 22.68
N LYS A 112 -1.60 8.35 21.85
CA LYS A 112 -2.79 9.16 22.13
C LYS A 112 -4.09 8.35 22.12
N SER A 113 -4.12 7.26 21.35
CA SER A 113 -5.22 6.30 21.30
C SER A 113 -5.14 5.22 22.39
N GLY A 114 -4.21 5.32 23.35
CA GLY A 114 -4.06 4.32 24.42
C GLY A 114 -3.37 3.02 24.00
N GLY A 115 -2.91 2.93 22.74
CA GLY A 115 -2.02 1.85 22.30
C GLY A 115 -0.56 2.11 22.71
N SER A 116 0.28 1.10 22.51
CA SER A 116 1.73 1.20 22.70
C SER A 116 2.48 0.65 21.49
N VAL A 117 3.72 1.11 21.30
CA VAL A 117 4.63 0.59 20.28
C VAL A 117 5.75 -0.17 20.99
N CYS A 118 5.82 -1.48 20.75
CA CYS A 118 6.84 -2.33 21.35
C CYS A 118 7.44 -3.26 20.29
N GLU A 119 8.71 -3.59 20.43
CA GLU A 119 9.31 -4.68 19.66
C GLU A 119 8.80 -6.03 20.16
N ALA A 120 8.77 -7.01 19.26
CA ALA A 120 8.37 -8.37 19.57
C ALA A 120 9.60 -9.19 19.97
N ASP A 121 9.50 -10.02 21.00
CA ASP A 121 10.63 -10.85 21.47
C ASP A 121 10.98 -11.95 20.46
N ASP A 122 10.00 -12.41 19.69
CA ASP A 122 10.12 -13.42 18.64
C ASP A 122 10.71 -12.87 17.33
N GLU A 123 10.61 -11.55 17.12
CA GLU A 123 11.11 -10.85 15.93
C GLU A 123 11.78 -9.51 16.29
N PRO A 124 13.02 -9.55 16.82
CA PRO A 124 13.75 -8.35 17.22
C PRO A 124 13.89 -7.32 16.09
N GLY A 125 13.66 -6.05 16.41
CA GLY A 125 13.70 -4.95 15.43
C GLY A 125 12.39 -4.72 14.65
N VAL A 126 11.35 -5.54 14.86
CA VAL A 126 10.00 -5.28 14.31
C VAL A 126 9.10 -4.69 15.39
N SER A 127 8.81 -3.40 15.25
CA SER A 127 7.85 -2.71 16.11
C SER A 127 6.42 -3.17 15.81
N ARG A 128 5.60 -3.30 16.85
CA ARG A 128 4.19 -3.69 16.77
C ARG A 128 3.31 -2.78 17.62
N ILE A 129 2.09 -2.50 17.16
CA ILE A 129 1.03 -1.91 18.00
C ILE A 129 0.57 -2.98 18.99
N ARG A 130 0.55 -2.65 20.28
CA ARG A 130 -0.11 -3.47 21.32
C ARG A 130 -1.23 -2.70 21.99
N ALA A 131 -2.36 -3.38 22.19
CA ALA A 131 -3.41 -2.96 23.10
C ALA A 131 -2.89 -2.93 24.55
N PRO A 132 -3.54 -2.19 25.47
CA PRO A 132 -3.25 -2.26 26.89
C PRO A 132 -3.27 -3.70 27.42
N HIS A 133 -2.38 -4.00 28.37
CA HIS A 133 -2.29 -5.34 28.96
C HIS A 133 -3.61 -5.83 29.59
N GLU A 134 -4.45 -4.91 30.07
CA GLU A 134 -5.77 -5.23 30.64
C GLU A 134 -6.78 -5.71 29.58
N GLU A 135 -6.63 -5.25 28.34
CA GLU A 135 -7.48 -5.61 27.20
C GLU A 135 -6.97 -6.89 26.52
N SER A 136 -5.66 -7.11 26.51
CA SER A 136 -5.05 -8.30 25.90
C SER A 136 -3.68 -8.64 26.51
N PRO A 137 -3.66 -9.45 27.58
CA PRO A 137 -2.41 -9.87 28.22
C PRO A 137 -1.47 -10.63 27.27
N ASP A 138 -2.06 -11.46 26.41
CA ASP A 138 -1.37 -12.31 25.42
C ASP A 138 -1.61 -11.84 23.97
N GLY A 139 -2.14 -10.63 23.79
CA GLY A 139 -2.64 -10.15 22.50
C GLY A 139 -1.56 -10.04 21.43
N PRO A 140 -1.81 -10.52 20.18
CA PRO A 140 -0.84 -10.38 19.11
C PRO A 140 -0.65 -8.90 18.78
N GLY A 141 0.61 -8.46 18.77
CA GLY A 141 0.95 -7.13 18.28
C GLY A 141 0.85 -7.07 16.75
N LEU A 142 0.31 -5.97 16.21
CA LEU A 142 0.24 -5.76 14.75
C LEU A 142 1.46 -4.94 14.27
N ALA A 143 2.20 -5.46 13.30
CA ALA A 143 3.40 -4.80 12.72
C ALA A 143 3.06 -3.69 11.69
N LEU A 144 1.81 -3.23 11.67
CA LEU A 144 1.30 -2.18 10.79
C LEU A 144 0.66 -1.08 11.62
N SER A 145 0.86 0.17 11.20
CA SER A 145 0.17 1.34 11.78
C SER A 145 -1.03 1.82 10.98
N ARG A 146 -1.17 1.27 9.77
CA ARG A 146 -2.31 1.48 8.89
C ARG A 146 -2.67 0.15 8.24
N ALA A 147 -3.95 -0.20 8.22
CA ALA A 147 -4.49 -1.40 7.58
C ALA A 147 -6.01 -1.26 7.43
N PHE A 148 -6.58 -2.04 6.51
CA PHE A 148 -8.02 -2.33 6.49
C PHE A 148 -8.31 -3.52 7.39
N GLY A 149 -9.48 -3.55 8.04
CA GLY A 149 -9.78 -4.59 9.03
C GLY A 149 -8.96 -4.42 10.31
N ASP A 150 -8.69 -5.51 11.03
CA ASP A 150 -8.12 -5.51 12.38
C ASP A 150 -8.86 -4.58 13.35
N PHE A 151 -10.19 -4.71 13.42
CA PHE A 151 -11.02 -3.83 14.25
C PHE A 151 -10.64 -3.83 15.73
N PHE A 152 -10.05 -4.93 16.23
CA PHE A 152 -9.52 -4.99 17.58
C PHE A 152 -8.51 -3.87 17.91
N VAL A 153 -7.64 -3.52 16.95
CA VAL A 153 -6.58 -2.52 17.20
C VAL A 153 -6.88 -1.12 16.65
N LYS A 154 -8.06 -0.91 16.05
CA LYS A 154 -8.50 0.41 15.56
C LYS A 154 -8.56 1.43 16.67
N ASP A 155 -9.09 1.03 17.82
CA ASP A 155 -9.21 1.88 19.00
C ASP A 155 -7.84 2.23 19.62
N PHE A 156 -6.79 1.48 19.28
CA PHE A 156 -5.42 1.67 19.77
C PHE A 156 -4.50 2.35 18.74
N GLY A 157 -5.08 3.01 17.74
CA GLY A 157 -4.35 3.91 16.82
C GLY A 157 -4.06 3.33 15.43
N LEU A 158 -4.55 2.13 15.11
CA LEU A 158 -4.60 1.66 13.72
C LEU A 158 -5.64 2.46 12.94
N ILE A 159 -5.30 2.89 11.72
CA ILE A 159 -6.25 3.58 10.83
C ILE A 159 -6.23 2.99 9.42
N SER A 160 -7.34 3.04 8.69
CA SER A 160 -7.39 2.68 7.27
C SER A 160 -7.09 3.85 6.32
N GLU A 161 -7.00 5.07 6.86
CA GLU A 161 -6.72 6.26 6.06
C GLU A 161 -5.31 6.19 5.48
N PRO A 162 -5.13 6.29 4.15
CA PRO A 162 -3.80 6.25 3.53
C PRO A 162 -3.12 7.61 3.58
N ASP A 163 -1.79 7.60 3.54
CA ASP A 163 -1.06 8.79 3.10
C ASP A 163 -0.96 8.81 1.58
N VAL A 164 -1.37 9.93 1.01
CA VAL A 164 -1.47 10.12 -0.45
C VAL A 164 -0.42 11.14 -0.88
N ILE A 165 0.44 10.72 -1.81
CA ILE A 165 1.48 11.57 -2.40
C ILE A 165 1.32 11.64 -3.92
N GLN A 166 1.76 12.74 -4.52
CA GLN A 166 1.85 12.88 -5.98
C GLN A 166 3.32 12.92 -6.40
N ARG A 167 3.64 12.20 -7.47
CA ARG A 167 4.95 12.23 -8.13
C ARG A 167 4.78 12.53 -9.61
N THR A 168 5.68 13.37 -10.13
CA THR A 168 5.76 13.65 -11.57
C THR A 168 6.76 12.68 -12.18
N VAL A 169 6.32 11.94 -13.20
CA VAL A 169 7.14 11.06 -14.03
C VAL A 169 7.79 11.89 -15.12
N THR A 170 9.10 11.75 -15.23
CA THR A 170 9.96 12.36 -16.23
C THR A 170 10.39 11.31 -17.26
N THR A 171 10.98 11.75 -18.37
CA THR A 171 11.56 10.84 -19.38
C THR A 171 12.73 10.00 -18.87
N ARG A 172 13.28 10.33 -17.69
CA ARG A 172 14.33 9.54 -17.03
C ARG A 172 13.77 8.39 -16.20
N ASP A 173 12.49 8.47 -15.83
CA ASP A 173 11.86 7.44 -15.02
C ASP A 173 11.46 6.27 -15.92
N ARG A 174 12.10 5.12 -15.75
CA ARG A 174 11.89 3.96 -16.64
C ARG A 174 10.71 3.10 -16.22
N PHE A 175 10.51 2.97 -14.92
CA PHE A 175 9.46 2.14 -14.32
C PHE A 175 9.18 2.58 -12.88
N VAL A 176 8.08 2.08 -12.32
CA VAL A 176 7.79 2.08 -10.88
C VAL A 176 7.49 0.65 -10.44
N ILE A 177 7.89 0.33 -9.21
CA ILE A 177 7.62 -0.96 -8.60
C ILE A 177 6.76 -0.77 -7.36
N LEU A 178 5.71 -1.56 -7.28
CA LEU A 178 4.90 -1.74 -6.09
C LEU A 178 5.21 -3.11 -5.55
N ALA A 179 5.59 -3.19 -4.28
CA ALA A 179 5.95 -4.46 -3.66
C ALA A 179 5.48 -4.51 -2.19
N THR A 180 5.14 -5.71 -1.72
CA THR A 180 4.99 -6.02 -0.29
C THR A 180 6.35 -6.23 0.36
N ASP A 181 6.38 -6.42 1.68
CA ASP A 181 7.62 -6.47 2.46
C ASP A 181 8.65 -7.46 1.86
N GLY A 182 9.93 -7.09 1.92
CA GLY A 182 11.06 -7.91 1.44
C GLY A 182 11.57 -7.67 0.01
N ALA A 183 10.83 -6.99 -0.87
CA ALA A 183 11.20 -6.85 -2.29
C ALA A 183 11.79 -5.48 -2.71
N VAL A 184 11.90 -4.51 -1.80
CA VAL A 184 12.22 -3.10 -2.13
C VAL A 184 13.72 -2.84 -2.38
N GLU A 185 14.64 -3.69 -1.89
CA GLU A 185 16.08 -3.36 -2.02
C GLU A 185 16.61 -3.47 -3.47
N ILE A 186 15.91 -4.12 -4.41
CA ILE A 186 16.58 -4.60 -5.64
C ILE A 186 15.70 -4.43 -6.85
N VAL A 187 15.99 -3.35 -7.57
CA VAL A 187 15.26 -3.02 -8.79
C VAL A 187 16.18 -2.44 -9.89
N SER A 188 17.43 -2.09 -9.60
CA SER A 188 18.30 -1.43 -10.58
C SER A 188 18.82 -2.34 -11.70
N SER A 189 18.67 -3.67 -11.62
CA SER A 189 19.34 -4.64 -12.51
C SER A 189 18.43 -5.43 -13.48
N ALA A 190 17.10 -5.26 -13.45
CA ALA A 190 16.21 -6.01 -14.33
C ALA A 190 16.27 -5.50 -15.78
N THR A 191 16.85 -6.31 -16.68
CA THR A 191 17.04 -5.97 -18.10
C THR A 191 15.82 -6.29 -18.98
N GLU A 192 14.97 -7.23 -18.57
CA GLU A 192 13.81 -7.68 -19.34
C GLU A 192 12.51 -7.48 -18.58
N ARG A 193 11.54 -6.84 -19.25
CA ARG A 193 10.31 -6.32 -18.63
C ARG A 193 9.36 -7.42 -18.18
N ASP A 194 9.22 -8.46 -19.00
CA ASP A 194 8.22 -9.52 -18.82
C ASP A 194 8.60 -10.45 -17.66
N GLU A 195 9.91 -10.56 -17.37
CA GLU A 195 10.44 -11.37 -16.26
C GLU A 195 10.86 -10.52 -15.04
N ALA A 196 10.72 -9.20 -15.11
CA ALA A 196 11.19 -8.29 -14.06
C ALA A 196 10.57 -8.60 -12.70
N ALA A 197 9.23 -8.72 -12.66
CA ALA A 197 8.51 -9.01 -11.42
C ALA A 197 8.92 -10.36 -10.82
N LYS A 198 9.01 -11.40 -11.66
CA LYS A 198 9.41 -12.75 -11.25
C LYS A 198 10.82 -12.77 -10.66
N ARG A 199 11.78 -12.12 -11.33
CA ARG A 199 13.17 -12.04 -10.84
C ARG A 199 13.26 -11.34 -9.48
N ILE A 200 12.47 -10.29 -9.26
CA ILE A 200 12.44 -9.59 -7.97
C ILE A 200 11.87 -10.51 -6.89
N VAL A 201 10.79 -11.24 -7.17
CA VAL A 201 10.22 -12.22 -6.24
C VAL A 201 11.22 -13.32 -5.88
N ASP A 202 11.82 -13.98 -6.89
CA ASP A 202 12.78 -15.07 -6.68
C ASP A 202 13.98 -14.61 -5.85
N TYR A 203 14.48 -13.41 -6.15
CA TYR A 203 15.59 -12.82 -5.43
C TYR A 203 15.21 -12.49 -3.98
N ALA A 204 14.09 -11.79 -3.77
CA ALA A 204 13.62 -11.38 -2.44
C ALA A 204 13.39 -12.61 -1.54
N ALA A 205 12.77 -13.67 -2.07
CA ALA A 205 12.60 -14.93 -1.38
C ALA A 205 13.94 -15.58 -1.01
N GLY A 206 14.94 -15.50 -1.91
CA GLY A 206 16.30 -15.96 -1.64
C GLY A 206 16.96 -15.20 -0.48
N GLN A 207 16.88 -13.88 -0.48
CA GLN A 207 17.44 -13.07 0.62
C GLN A 207 16.75 -13.30 1.94
N TRP A 208 15.43 -13.48 1.95
CA TRP A 208 14.69 -13.77 3.17
C TRP A 208 15.26 -15.02 3.85
N LYS A 209 15.44 -16.10 3.09
CA LYS A 209 16.02 -17.35 3.59
C LYS A 209 17.44 -17.17 4.13
N LEU A 210 18.24 -16.30 3.52
CA LEU A 210 19.60 -16.00 3.98
C LEU A 210 19.62 -15.15 5.25
N LYS A 211 18.79 -14.10 5.32
CA LYS A 211 18.70 -13.18 6.46
C LYS A 211 18.00 -13.82 7.66
N ARG A 212 17.08 -14.75 7.44
CA ARG A 212 16.22 -15.39 8.46
C ARG A 212 16.18 -16.91 8.29
N PRO A 213 17.31 -17.61 8.50
CA PRO A 213 17.35 -19.07 8.38
C PRO A 213 16.42 -19.73 9.40
N GLY A 214 15.59 -20.67 8.94
CA GLY A 214 14.63 -21.40 9.79
C GLY A 214 13.24 -20.77 9.90
N TYR A 215 13.06 -19.52 9.46
CA TYR A 215 11.74 -18.88 9.38
C TYR A 215 11.09 -19.15 8.02
N ALA A 216 9.76 -19.27 8.00
CA ALA A 216 9.01 -19.32 6.75
C ALA A 216 9.20 -18.01 5.96
N VAL A 217 9.27 -18.13 4.64
CA VAL A 217 9.24 -16.95 3.75
C VAL A 217 7.80 -16.46 3.69
N ASP A 218 7.61 -15.17 3.90
CA ASP A 218 6.30 -14.53 3.79
C ASP A 218 5.84 -14.36 2.32
N ASP A 219 4.60 -13.97 2.10
CA ASP A 219 4.05 -13.76 0.76
C ASP A 219 4.68 -12.52 0.09
N ILE A 220 5.34 -12.73 -1.07
CA ILE A 220 6.00 -11.66 -1.83
C ILE A 220 5.19 -11.34 -3.08
N SER A 221 4.63 -10.14 -3.12
CA SER A 221 3.88 -9.64 -4.28
C SER A 221 4.59 -8.44 -4.89
N VAL A 222 4.83 -8.48 -6.20
CA VAL A 222 5.51 -7.40 -6.95
C VAL A 222 4.74 -7.06 -8.22
N VAL A 223 4.55 -5.77 -8.46
CA VAL A 223 4.05 -5.25 -9.73
C VAL A 223 5.06 -4.26 -10.30
N CYS A 224 5.51 -4.51 -11.55
CA CYS A 224 6.38 -3.63 -12.31
C CYS A 224 5.57 -2.87 -13.38
N LEU A 225 5.58 -1.54 -13.33
CA LEU A 225 4.93 -0.69 -14.32
C LEU A 225 5.97 0.12 -15.08
N PHE A 226 6.17 -0.17 -16.37
CA PHE A 226 7.13 0.53 -17.24
C PHE A 226 6.48 1.75 -17.91
N PHE A 227 7.17 2.89 -17.94
CA PHE A 227 6.60 4.15 -18.45
C PHE A 227 6.80 4.39 -19.94
N HIS A 228 7.95 3.97 -20.47
CA HIS A 228 8.36 4.15 -21.87
C HIS A 228 8.29 2.83 -22.61
N ASN A 229 8.06 2.81 -23.92
CA ASN A 229 8.14 1.57 -24.72
C ASN A 229 9.36 1.66 -25.65
N PRO A 230 10.40 0.82 -25.50
CA PRO A 230 11.64 0.97 -26.27
C PRO A 230 11.43 0.77 -27.78
N VAL A 231 10.32 0.16 -28.19
CA VAL A 231 9.95 -0.03 -29.60
C VAL A 231 9.27 1.20 -30.21
N ALA A 232 8.79 2.15 -29.39
CA ALA A 232 8.04 3.33 -29.84
C ALA A 232 8.78 4.67 -29.64
N ASP A 233 9.89 4.69 -28.88
CA ASP A 233 10.73 5.88 -28.66
C ASP A 233 12.10 5.70 -29.34
N PRO A 234 12.29 6.17 -30.59
CA PRO A 234 13.55 6.01 -31.32
C PRO A 234 14.73 6.81 -30.76
N GLU A 235 14.53 7.69 -29.78
CA GLU A 235 15.61 8.51 -29.19
C GLU A 235 16.55 7.74 -28.24
N ILE A 236 16.22 6.51 -27.84
CA ILE A 236 17.04 5.75 -26.87
C ILE A 236 18.13 4.90 -27.57
N LEU A 237 18.08 4.73 -28.90
CA LEU A 237 19.04 3.90 -29.64
C LEU A 237 20.26 4.66 -30.19
N SER A 238 20.33 5.99 -30.05
CA SER A 238 21.41 6.79 -30.68
C SER A 238 22.53 7.27 -29.75
N SER A 239 22.53 6.94 -28.46
CA SER A 239 23.53 7.45 -27.51
C SER A 239 24.64 6.47 -27.12
N GLY A 240 24.73 5.32 -27.79
CA GLY A 240 25.77 4.32 -27.56
C GLY A 240 26.57 4.02 -28.81
N HIS A 241 27.34 4.99 -29.33
CA HIS A 241 28.61 4.79 -30.05
C HIS A 241 29.14 6.15 -30.54
N THR A 242 30.08 6.72 -29.77
CA THR A 242 31.30 7.40 -30.26
C THR A 242 32.26 7.52 -29.09
#